data_AF-A0A7X8D3B7-F1
#
_entry.id   AF-A0A7X8D3B7-F1
#
_cell.length_a   1.000
_cell.length_b   1.000
_cell.length_c   1.000
_cell.angle_alpha   90.00
_cell.angle_beta   90.00
_cell.angle_gamma   90.00
#
_symmetry.space_group_name_H-M   'P 1'
#
loop_
_entity.id
_entity.type
_entity.pdbx_description
1 polymer ?
#
loop_
_entity_poly.entity_id
_entity_poly.type
_entity_poly.pdbx_seq_one_letter_code
_entity_poly.pdbx_strand_id
1 'polypeptide(L)'
;MTRENLKLTKSIAKNLEIIKQRLPIGKSFDIIGRELLFDQTKAYLVFIDGFAKDDIMLYILEELQPLKSNELSKITIKKLLKQKIGYIEVGTFKELKQMETAVLSGAVALIIDGDDEGIIIDAREYPVRASSEPDLEKVTRGSRDGLVETIIFNTALIRRRLRDPNLIFEINSVGKRSQTDVVIAYIKDLADERLLKEIKDKVNSIDADSLIMAEKTLEEFIIKKHWYNPLPQVRFTERPDVVAAHLLEGHIAIIVDTSPSVMLLPVTIFHFTQHAEDYYHNVAVGTFIRWVRFLGMIAAFLIIPLWLLIVNNKEYMPDFLQFIGPKETGTIPPFKNGKRYTWPLIPFDGKALTNILIRKPIPSIRNKD
;
A
#
# COMPACT_ATOMS: atom_id res chain seq x y z
N MET A 1 -5.37 10.68 -23.08
CA MET A 1 -5.32 11.99 -23.77
C MET A 1 -3.87 12.45 -23.84
N THR A 2 -3.35 12.70 -25.04
CA THR A 2 -1.96 13.10 -25.28
C THR A 2 -1.77 14.52 -24.75
N ARG A 3 -1.11 14.68 -23.60
CA ARG A 3 -0.70 16.00 -23.08
C ARG A 3 0.26 16.63 -24.12
N GLU A 4 -0.15 17.74 -24.75
CA GLU A 4 0.62 18.42 -25.81
C GLU A 4 2.07 18.71 -25.37
N ASN A 5 3.04 18.74 -26.30
CA ASN A 5 4.42 19.10 -25.98
C ASN A 5 4.58 20.62 -25.80
N LEU A 6 4.11 21.12 -24.65
CA LEU A 6 4.29 22.52 -24.24
C LEU A 6 5.75 22.77 -23.84
N LYS A 7 6.28 23.91 -24.29
CA LYS A 7 7.62 24.38 -23.95
C LYS A 7 7.58 25.36 -22.78
N LEU A 8 8.65 25.38 -22.01
CA LEU A 8 8.91 26.40 -21.00
C LEU A 8 8.89 27.79 -21.63
N THR A 9 8.33 28.73 -20.91
CA THR A 9 8.35 30.15 -21.24
C THR A 9 9.29 30.89 -20.30
N LYS A 10 9.71 32.11 -20.63
CA LYS A 10 10.57 32.91 -19.75
C LYS A 10 9.89 33.39 -18.48
N SER A 11 8.56 33.29 -18.38
CA SER A 11 7.81 33.73 -17.20
C SER A 11 7.54 32.55 -16.28
N ILE A 12 8.10 32.59 -15.08
CA ILE A 12 7.89 31.53 -14.08
C ILE A 12 6.42 31.39 -13.71
N ALA A 13 5.68 32.49 -13.58
CA ALA A 13 4.27 32.47 -13.19
C ALA A 13 3.42 31.65 -14.17
N LYS A 14 3.66 31.80 -15.48
CA LYS A 14 2.96 31.03 -16.52
C LYS A 14 3.36 29.56 -16.49
N ASN A 15 4.64 29.26 -16.27
CA ASN A 15 5.13 27.89 -16.16
C ASN A 15 4.52 27.17 -14.95
N LEU A 16 4.44 27.84 -13.80
CA LEU A 16 3.88 27.30 -12.56
C LEU A 16 2.42 26.87 -12.72
N GLU A 17 1.61 27.68 -13.41
CA GLU A 17 0.21 27.36 -13.66
C GLU A 17 0.09 26.05 -14.46
N ILE A 18 0.90 25.89 -15.51
CA ILE A 18 0.90 24.68 -16.35
C ILE A 18 1.43 23.46 -15.57
N ILE A 19 2.46 23.65 -14.74
CA ILE A 19 3.05 22.58 -13.93
C ILE A 19 2.04 22.07 -12.90
N LYS A 20 1.35 22.97 -12.20
CA LYS A 20 0.29 22.62 -11.23
C LYS A 20 -0.93 21.95 -11.88
N GLN A 21 -1.14 22.13 -13.18
CA GLN A 21 -2.17 21.40 -13.94
C GLN A 21 -1.71 19.99 -14.36
N ARG A 22 -0.41 19.79 -14.62
CA ARG A 22 0.15 18.51 -15.07
C ARG A 22 0.46 17.56 -13.93
N LEU A 23 1.10 18.08 -12.89
CA LEU A 23 1.46 17.33 -11.70
C LEU A 23 0.49 17.70 -10.58
N PRO A 24 0.04 16.73 -9.76
CA PRO A 24 -0.90 16.97 -8.67
C PRO A 24 -0.23 17.65 -7.46
N ILE A 25 0.54 18.72 -7.68
CA ILE A 25 1.23 19.46 -6.63
C ILE A 25 0.19 20.07 -5.68
N GLY A 26 0.35 19.82 -4.38
CA GLY A 26 -0.59 20.25 -3.35
C GLY A 26 -1.83 19.36 -3.20
N LYS A 27 -2.04 18.40 -4.09
CA LYS A 27 -3.04 17.33 -3.92
C LYS A 27 -2.39 16.02 -3.47
N SER A 28 -1.29 15.66 -4.12
CA SER A 28 -0.46 14.52 -3.76
C SER A 28 0.63 15.00 -2.82
N PHE A 29 0.72 14.46 -1.60
CA PHE A 29 1.66 14.96 -0.60
C PHE A 29 3.13 14.64 -0.96
N ASP A 30 3.35 13.58 -1.74
CA ASP A 30 4.67 13.13 -2.15
C ASP A 30 5.31 14.00 -3.25
N ILE A 31 4.53 14.80 -3.99
CA ILE A 31 5.09 15.69 -5.02
C ILE A 31 5.28 17.09 -4.42
N ILE A 32 6.53 17.44 -4.18
CA ILE A 32 6.91 18.68 -3.55
C ILE A 32 7.26 19.72 -4.60
N GLY A 33 6.54 20.84 -4.57
CA GLY A 33 6.85 22.04 -5.33
C GLY A 33 7.21 23.18 -4.38
N ARG A 34 8.46 23.67 -4.42
CA ARG A 34 8.95 24.75 -3.57
C ARG A 34 9.29 25.99 -4.39
N GLU A 35 8.75 27.12 -3.95
CA GLU A 35 9.15 28.44 -4.44
C GLU A 35 10.45 28.85 -3.75
N LEU A 36 11.43 29.26 -4.53
CA LEU A 36 12.73 29.72 -4.08
C LEU A 36 12.96 31.15 -4.59
N LEU A 37 13.71 31.93 -3.82
CA LEU A 37 14.14 33.26 -4.21
C LEU A 37 15.65 33.31 -4.11
N PHE A 38 16.33 33.47 -5.24
CA PHE A 38 17.77 33.63 -5.30
C PHE A 38 18.08 35.10 -5.58
N ASP A 39 18.53 35.82 -4.55
CA ASP A 39 18.70 37.28 -4.59
C ASP A 39 17.39 37.99 -4.99
N GLN A 40 17.19 38.35 -6.26
CA GLN A 40 15.93 38.91 -6.77
C GLN A 40 15.22 38.02 -7.79
N THR A 41 15.85 36.92 -8.19
CA THR A 41 15.32 36.00 -9.21
C THR A 41 14.48 34.91 -8.55
N LYS A 42 13.22 34.80 -8.99
CA LYS A 42 12.33 33.73 -8.56
C LYS A 42 12.74 32.41 -9.22
N ALA A 43 12.64 31.32 -8.47
CA ALA A 43 12.85 29.99 -8.98
C ALA A 43 11.82 29.01 -8.37
N TYR A 44 11.66 27.87 -9.02
CA TYR A 44 10.75 26.83 -8.59
C TYR A 44 11.41 25.48 -8.71
N LEU A 45 11.32 24.72 -7.62
CA LEU A 45 11.92 23.41 -7.49
C LEU A 45 10.81 22.36 -7.35
N VAL A 46 10.85 21.32 -8.19
CA VAL A 46 9.85 20.24 -8.21
C VAL A 46 10.56 18.90 -8.11
N PHE A 47 10.13 18.07 -7.16
CA PHE A 47 10.68 16.73 -6.94
C PHE A 47 9.67 15.83 -6.23
N ILE A 48 10.00 14.55 -6.12
CA ILE A 48 9.21 13.58 -5.35
C ILE A 48 9.92 13.33 -4.02
N ASP A 49 9.17 13.52 -2.93
CA ASP A 49 9.59 13.22 -1.58
C ASP A 49 9.87 11.71 -1.43
N GLY A 50 10.95 11.38 -0.73
CA GLY A 50 11.46 10.01 -0.64
C GLY A 50 12.28 9.50 -1.85
N PHE A 51 12.39 10.27 -2.95
CA PHE A 51 13.37 10.01 -4.02
C PHE A 51 14.55 10.97 -4.03
N ALA A 52 14.39 12.17 -3.46
CA ALA A 52 15.47 13.13 -3.34
C ALA A 52 16.21 12.91 -2.01
N LYS A 53 17.54 12.76 -2.07
CA LYS A 53 18.36 12.64 -0.85
C LYS A 53 18.44 13.98 -0.12
N ASP A 54 18.05 14.01 1.15
CA ASP A 54 18.04 15.22 1.98
C ASP A 54 19.39 15.93 2.00
N ASP A 55 20.50 15.20 2.21
CA ASP A 55 21.84 15.77 2.24
C ASP A 55 22.24 16.42 0.90
N ILE A 56 21.88 15.79 -0.22
CA ILE A 56 22.16 16.33 -1.55
C ILE A 56 21.29 17.57 -1.80
N MET A 57 20.03 17.52 -1.41
CA MET A 57 19.11 18.66 -1.54
C MET A 57 19.58 19.85 -0.71
N LEU A 58 20.00 19.62 0.53
CA LEU A 58 20.59 20.63 1.40
C LEU A 58 21.82 21.23 0.74
N TYR A 59 22.75 20.39 0.28
CA TYR A 59 23.99 20.84 -0.37
C TYR A 59 23.72 21.64 -1.66
N ILE A 60 22.77 21.21 -2.50
CA ILE A 60 22.34 21.95 -3.69
C ILE A 60 21.80 23.33 -3.28
N LEU A 61 20.96 23.40 -2.25
CA LEU A 61 20.40 24.67 -1.79
C LEU A 61 21.47 25.58 -1.18
N GLU A 62 22.41 25.05 -0.39
CA GLU A 62 23.53 25.81 0.19
C GLU A 62 24.46 26.40 -0.87
N GLU A 63 24.68 25.71 -1.98
CA GLU A 63 25.54 26.20 -3.06
C GLU A 63 24.77 27.15 -4.02
N LEU A 64 23.44 27.02 -4.14
CA LEU A 64 22.62 27.87 -5.00
C LEU A 64 22.15 29.17 -4.32
N GLN A 65 21.84 29.15 -3.02
CA GLN A 65 21.32 30.31 -2.28
C GLN A 65 22.23 31.55 -2.29
N PRO A 66 23.58 31.41 -2.18
CA PRO A 66 24.48 32.57 -2.18
C PRO A 66 24.67 33.22 -3.55
N LEU A 67 24.23 32.58 -4.64
CA LEU A 67 24.43 33.09 -5.99
C LEU A 67 23.61 34.36 -6.22
N LYS A 68 24.25 35.36 -6.84
CA LYS A 68 23.58 36.60 -7.24
C LYS A 68 22.74 36.39 -8.50
N SER A 69 21.77 37.27 -8.72
CA SER A 69 20.86 37.20 -9.88
C SER A 69 21.59 37.12 -11.23
N ASN A 70 22.75 37.79 -11.37
CA ASN A 70 23.57 37.78 -12.57
C ASN A 70 24.41 36.49 -12.75
N GLU A 71 24.57 35.69 -11.70
CA GLU A 71 25.31 34.43 -11.70
C GLU A 71 24.39 33.23 -11.89
N LEU A 72 23.07 33.42 -11.75
CA LEU A 72 22.02 32.40 -11.87
C LEU A 72 21.75 31.98 -13.33
N SER A 73 22.80 31.66 -14.08
CA SER A 73 22.68 31.11 -15.43
C SER A 73 22.75 29.59 -15.39
N LYS A 74 22.05 28.94 -16.33
CA LYS A 74 22.15 27.50 -16.58
C LYS A 74 23.59 26.98 -16.70
N ILE A 75 24.47 27.76 -17.32
CA ILE A 75 25.88 27.40 -17.53
C ILE A 75 26.61 27.43 -16.20
N THR A 76 26.38 28.47 -15.40
CA THR A 76 26.96 28.60 -14.06
C THR A 76 26.52 27.46 -13.17
N ILE A 77 25.21 27.17 -13.10
CA ILE A 77 24.66 26.11 -12.25
C ILE A 77 25.19 24.75 -12.68
N LYS A 78 25.19 24.46 -13.99
CA LYS A 78 25.75 23.20 -14.50
C LYS A 78 27.24 23.06 -14.21
N LYS A 79 28.01 24.15 -14.32
CA LYS A 79 29.45 24.15 -14.01
C LYS A 79 29.69 23.97 -12.51
N LEU A 80 28.96 24.70 -11.68
CA LEU A 80 29.04 24.68 -10.23
C LEU A 80 28.71 23.29 -9.69
N LEU A 81 27.56 22.72 -10.07
CA LEU A 81 27.15 21.38 -9.65
C LEU A 81 28.13 20.30 -10.13
N LYS A 82 28.66 20.39 -11.36
CA LYS A 82 29.69 19.44 -11.83
C LYS A 82 31.02 19.55 -11.08
N GLN A 83 31.41 20.76 -10.68
CA GLN A 83 32.67 20.99 -9.95
C GLN A 83 32.55 20.57 -8.49
N LYS A 84 31.38 20.76 -7.89
CA LYS A 84 31.13 20.55 -6.46
C LYS A 84 30.57 19.16 -6.15
N ILE A 85 29.79 18.59 -7.05
CA ILE A 85 29.14 17.29 -6.90
C ILE A 85 29.44 16.42 -8.14
N GLY A 86 30.67 15.92 -8.21
CA GLY A 86 31.21 15.25 -9.40
C GLY A 86 30.47 13.98 -9.86
N TYR A 87 29.60 13.39 -9.04
CA TYR A 87 28.82 12.19 -9.39
C TYR A 87 27.38 12.47 -9.84
N ILE A 88 26.87 13.69 -9.68
CA ILE A 88 25.50 14.04 -10.07
C ILE A 88 25.44 14.45 -11.54
N GLU A 89 24.53 13.83 -12.29
CA GLU A 89 24.25 14.24 -13.66
C GLU A 89 23.33 15.47 -13.69
N VAL A 90 23.73 16.48 -14.45
CA VAL A 90 22.96 17.71 -14.63
C VAL A 90 22.61 17.89 -16.11
N GLY A 91 21.31 17.78 -16.39
CA GLY A 91 20.70 18.01 -17.68
C GLY A 91 19.94 19.33 -17.77
N THR A 92 19.45 19.64 -18.97
CA THR A 92 18.50 20.75 -19.17
C THR A 92 17.29 20.25 -19.94
N PHE A 93 16.17 20.95 -19.82
CA PHE A 93 14.94 20.64 -20.54
C PHE A 93 14.27 21.90 -21.07
N LYS A 94 13.60 21.77 -22.22
CA LYS A 94 12.71 22.81 -22.78
C LYS A 94 11.26 22.41 -22.71
N GLU A 95 10.98 21.12 -22.85
CA GLU A 95 9.61 20.61 -22.90
C GLU A 95 9.16 20.19 -21.50
N LEU A 96 7.95 20.60 -21.12
CA LEU A 96 7.40 20.26 -19.81
C LEU A 96 7.19 18.75 -19.65
N LYS A 97 6.97 18.02 -20.75
CA LYS A 97 6.86 16.56 -20.74
C LYS A 97 8.19 15.88 -20.35
N GLN A 98 9.33 16.46 -20.74
CA GLN A 98 10.65 15.94 -20.37
C GLN A 98 10.85 16.09 -18.86
N MET A 99 10.51 17.24 -18.30
CA MET A 99 10.57 17.46 -16.85
C MET A 99 9.59 16.59 -16.08
N GLU A 100 8.35 16.44 -16.54
CA GLU A 100 7.37 15.54 -15.95
C GLU A 100 7.91 14.09 -15.87
N THR A 101 8.49 13.60 -16.98
CA THR A 101 9.09 12.25 -17.03
C THR A 101 10.29 12.13 -16.10
N ALA A 102 11.13 13.16 -16.02
CA ALA A 102 12.32 13.19 -15.17
C ALA A 102 11.95 13.21 -13.68
N VAL A 103 11.01 14.07 -13.28
CA VAL A 103 10.51 14.19 -11.90
C VAL A 103 9.82 12.90 -11.46
N LEU A 104 8.93 12.33 -12.28
CA LEU A 104 8.29 11.06 -11.99
C LEU A 104 9.28 9.88 -11.93
N SER A 105 10.45 10.04 -12.55
CA SER A 105 11.55 9.08 -12.43
C SER A 105 12.46 9.37 -11.23
N GLY A 106 12.17 10.40 -10.43
CA GLY A 106 12.84 10.80 -9.18
C GLY A 106 13.79 11.99 -9.28
N ALA A 107 14.04 12.54 -10.46
CA ALA A 107 14.97 13.65 -10.61
C ALA A 107 14.37 14.95 -10.04
N VAL A 108 15.24 15.91 -9.72
CA VAL A 108 14.83 17.23 -9.24
C VAL A 108 14.83 18.19 -10.41
N ALA A 109 13.71 18.87 -10.64
CA ALA A 109 13.60 19.90 -11.66
C ALA A 109 13.67 21.29 -11.03
N LEU A 110 14.57 22.13 -11.54
CA LEU A 110 14.71 23.53 -11.16
C LEU A 110 14.36 24.43 -12.36
N ILE A 111 13.45 25.38 -12.14
CA ILE A 111 12.99 26.36 -13.12
C ILE A 111 13.34 27.74 -12.58
N ILE A 112 13.94 28.59 -13.41
CA ILE A 112 14.41 29.92 -13.02
C ILE A 112 13.63 30.95 -13.85
N ASP A 113 13.17 32.03 -13.21
CA ASP A 113 12.47 33.11 -13.89
C ASP A 113 13.41 33.85 -14.85
N GLY A 114 12.93 34.16 -16.05
CA GLY A 114 13.70 34.76 -17.13
C GLY A 114 14.32 33.78 -18.13
N ASP A 115 14.43 32.49 -17.77
CA ASP A 115 15.00 31.44 -18.62
C ASP A 115 13.91 30.63 -19.36
N ASP A 116 14.20 30.22 -20.60
CA ASP A 116 13.35 29.37 -21.44
C ASP A 116 13.75 27.88 -21.40
N GLU A 117 14.72 27.54 -20.54
CA GLU A 117 15.22 26.20 -20.26
C GLU A 117 15.24 25.98 -18.75
N GLY A 118 14.81 24.81 -18.31
CA GLY A 118 14.94 24.36 -16.93
C GLY A 118 16.13 23.42 -16.75
N ILE A 119 16.49 23.16 -15.51
CA ILE A 119 17.61 22.30 -15.11
C ILE A 119 17.05 21.02 -14.49
N ILE A 120 17.58 19.87 -14.89
CA ILE A 120 17.30 18.58 -14.24
C ILE A 120 18.56 18.17 -13.48
N ILE A 121 18.39 17.86 -12.20
CA ILE A 121 19.45 17.41 -11.31
C ILE A 121 19.12 15.97 -10.93
N ASP A 122 19.98 15.03 -11.33
CA ASP A 122 19.82 13.62 -10.99
C ASP A 122 20.35 13.33 -9.57
N ALA A 123 19.56 13.74 -8.58
CA ALA A 123 19.82 13.53 -7.15
C ALA A 123 19.05 12.32 -6.58
N ARG A 124 18.76 11.33 -7.44
CA ARG A 124 17.89 10.21 -7.11
C ARG A 124 18.55 9.23 -6.15
N GLU A 125 17.89 8.99 -5.04
CA GLU A 125 18.14 7.85 -4.18
C GLU A 125 16.85 7.06 -4.02
N TYR A 126 16.89 5.78 -4.41
CA TYR A 126 15.74 4.93 -4.15
C TYR A 126 15.85 4.37 -2.74
N PRO A 127 14.74 4.30 -1.98
CA PRO A 127 14.76 3.61 -0.72
C PRO A 127 15.16 2.15 -0.94
N VAL A 128 16.30 1.76 -0.35
CA VAL A 128 16.78 0.38 -0.34
C VAL A 128 16.60 -0.15 1.07
N ARG A 129 15.71 -1.13 1.26
CA ARG A 129 15.60 -1.84 2.54
C ARG A 129 16.91 -2.57 2.80
N ALA A 130 17.43 -2.48 4.02
CA ALA A 130 18.34 -3.50 4.55
C ALA A 130 17.52 -4.80 4.73
N SER A 131 17.33 -5.52 3.61
CA SER A 131 16.82 -6.88 3.45
C SER A 131 16.08 -7.52 4.66
N SER A 132 14.77 -7.34 4.73
CA SER A 132 13.89 -8.44 5.16
C SER A 132 12.79 -8.62 4.11
N GLU A 133 12.54 -9.87 3.74
CA GLU A 133 11.46 -10.26 2.84
C GLU A 133 10.10 -10.06 3.56
N PRO A 134 9.00 -9.73 2.87
CA PRO A 134 7.67 -9.72 3.49
C PRO A 134 7.41 -11.05 4.22
N ASP A 135 6.95 -10.99 5.47
CA ASP A 135 6.75 -12.20 6.26
C ASP A 135 5.46 -12.92 5.85
N LEU A 136 4.44 -12.16 5.44
CA LEU A 136 3.14 -12.70 5.04
C LEU A 136 3.11 -13.21 3.59
N GLU A 137 3.91 -12.63 2.69
CA GLU A 137 3.84 -12.92 1.24
C GLU A 137 5.23 -13.23 0.63
N LYS A 138 5.84 -14.32 1.10
CA LYS A 138 7.13 -14.83 0.59
C LYS A 138 7.01 -15.36 -0.83
N VAL A 139 7.98 -15.06 -1.69
CA VAL A 139 8.00 -15.53 -3.09
C VAL A 139 9.36 -16.08 -3.48
N THR A 140 9.36 -17.12 -4.31
CA THR A 140 10.62 -17.66 -4.84
C THR A 140 11.19 -16.81 -5.97
N ARG A 141 10.33 -16.07 -6.67
CA ARG A 141 10.68 -15.17 -7.79
C ARG A 141 9.92 -13.86 -7.69
N GLY A 142 10.60 -12.77 -8.03
CA GLY A 142 10.04 -11.43 -8.04
C GLY A 142 10.72 -10.48 -7.06
N SER A 143 10.15 -9.29 -6.91
CA SER A 143 10.68 -8.31 -5.98
C SER A 143 10.50 -8.76 -4.53
N ARG A 144 11.54 -8.58 -3.71
CA ARG A 144 11.58 -8.94 -2.28
C ARG A 144 11.44 -7.72 -1.37
N ASP A 145 11.17 -6.56 -1.96
CA ASP A 145 10.90 -5.35 -1.19
C ASP A 145 9.51 -5.45 -0.57
N GLY A 146 9.45 -5.27 0.75
CA GLY A 146 8.22 -5.10 1.50
C GLY A 146 8.00 -3.63 1.83
N LEU A 147 6.74 -3.29 2.05
CA LEU A 147 6.32 -2.07 2.72
C LEU A 147 6.86 -2.07 4.17
N VAL A 148 6.94 -0.88 4.73
CA VAL A 148 7.52 -0.59 6.05
C VAL A 148 6.58 0.32 6.83
N GLU A 149 6.88 0.60 8.09
CA GLU A 149 6.02 1.35 8.99
C GLU A 149 5.91 2.86 8.67
N THR A 150 6.67 3.36 7.70
CA THR A 150 6.73 4.80 7.37
C THR A 150 6.05 5.10 6.04
N ILE A 151 5.06 5.99 6.07
CA ILE A 151 4.28 6.41 4.88
C ILE A 151 5.15 6.94 3.72
N ILE A 152 6.16 7.76 4.01
CA ILE A 152 7.02 8.38 2.97
C ILE A 152 7.74 7.27 2.17
N PHE A 153 8.29 6.27 2.87
CA PHE A 153 8.92 5.13 2.23
C PHE A 153 7.92 4.30 1.41
N ASN A 154 6.74 4.02 1.96
CA ASN A 154 5.70 3.23 1.27
C ASN A 154 5.23 3.89 -0.02
N THR A 155 4.96 5.20 0.02
CA THR A 155 4.56 5.97 -1.17
C THR A 155 5.67 6.04 -2.21
N ALA A 156 6.92 6.23 -1.81
CA ALA A 156 8.08 6.16 -2.71
C ALA A 156 8.22 4.77 -3.37
N LEU A 157 8.04 3.67 -2.64
CA LEU A 157 8.08 2.30 -3.18
C LEU A 157 6.99 2.04 -4.22
N ILE A 158 5.78 2.58 -4.00
CA ILE A 158 4.65 2.49 -4.96
C ILE A 158 4.93 3.37 -6.18
N ARG A 159 5.32 4.64 -5.97
CA ARG A 159 5.63 5.62 -7.02
C ARG A 159 6.78 5.15 -7.92
N ARG A 160 7.74 4.40 -7.38
CA ARG A 160 8.89 3.86 -8.15
C ARG A 160 8.41 2.93 -9.26
N ARG A 161 7.31 2.21 -9.02
CA ARG A 161 6.64 1.32 -9.96
C ARG A 161 5.64 2.07 -10.84
N LEU A 162 4.88 2.98 -10.25
CA LEU A 162 3.86 3.77 -10.93
C LEU A 162 4.31 5.22 -11.14
N ARG A 163 4.93 5.47 -12.29
CA ARG A 163 5.35 6.81 -12.73
C ARG A 163 4.23 7.54 -13.47
N ASP A 164 3.03 7.49 -12.92
CA ASP A 164 1.84 8.11 -13.50
C ASP A 164 1.59 9.48 -12.84
N PRO A 165 1.46 10.58 -13.62
CA PRO A 165 1.10 11.88 -13.07
C PRO A 165 -0.31 11.93 -12.47
N ASN A 166 -1.20 11.00 -12.82
CA ASN A 166 -2.56 10.90 -12.29
C ASN A 166 -2.63 10.09 -10.99
N LEU A 167 -1.54 9.43 -10.57
CA LEU A 167 -1.47 8.77 -9.27
C LEU A 167 -1.34 9.84 -8.17
N ILE A 168 -2.31 9.86 -7.27
CA ILE A 168 -2.45 10.84 -6.19
C ILE A 168 -2.37 10.11 -4.85
N PHE A 169 -1.58 10.67 -3.94
CA PHE A 169 -1.54 10.29 -2.53
C PHE A 169 -2.10 11.44 -1.68
N GLU A 170 -3.36 11.36 -1.27
CA GLU A 170 -3.96 12.35 -0.37
C GLU A 170 -3.71 11.96 1.08
N ILE A 171 -3.10 12.86 1.85
CA ILE A 171 -2.82 12.65 3.28
C ILE A 171 -3.90 13.31 4.14
N ASN A 172 -4.37 12.57 5.14
CA ASN A 172 -5.35 12.99 6.13
C ASN A 172 -4.86 12.58 7.51
N SER A 173 -5.08 13.40 8.53
CA SER A 173 -4.72 13.06 9.91
C SER A 173 -5.96 12.66 10.69
N VAL A 174 -5.93 11.49 11.33
CA VAL A 174 -7.07 10.85 11.99
C VAL A 174 -6.76 10.58 13.46
N GLY A 175 -7.68 10.98 14.35
CA GLY A 175 -7.60 10.73 15.79
C GLY A 175 -7.67 12.01 16.64
N LYS A 176 -8.33 11.93 17.80
CA LYS A 176 -8.51 13.09 18.71
C LYS A 176 -7.32 13.34 19.62
N ARG A 177 -6.73 12.28 20.18
CA ARG A 177 -5.64 12.34 21.16
C ARG A 177 -4.29 12.05 20.54
N SER A 178 -4.24 11.07 19.64
CA SER A 178 -3.07 10.80 18.80
C SER A 178 -3.50 10.95 17.35
N GLN A 179 -2.98 11.97 16.69
CA GLN A 179 -3.20 12.19 15.27
C GLN A 179 -2.29 11.25 14.49
N THR A 180 -2.88 10.29 13.79
CA THR A 180 -2.19 9.34 12.94
C THR A 180 -2.44 9.70 11.49
N ASP A 181 -1.38 9.76 10.70
CA ASP A 181 -1.50 10.05 9.28
C ASP A 181 -2.01 8.83 8.51
N VAL A 182 -2.94 9.09 7.60
CA VAL A 182 -3.60 8.13 6.73
C VAL A 182 -3.53 8.68 5.31
N VAL A 183 -2.99 7.88 4.40
CA VAL A 183 -2.87 8.24 2.98
C VAL A 183 -3.85 7.43 2.16
N ILE A 184 -4.67 8.12 1.37
CA ILE A 184 -5.55 7.54 0.36
C ILE A 184 -4.86 7.69 -1.00
N ALA A 185 -4.40 6.56 -1.55
CA ALA A 185 -3.74 6.46 -2.83
C ALA A 185 -4.72 5.96 -3.91
N TYR A 186 -4.78 6.66 -5.05
CA TYR A 186 -5.65 6.30 -6.17
C TYR A 186 -5.15 6.91 -7.48
N ILE A 187 -5.56 6.34 -8.61
CA ILE A 187 -5.31 6.92 -9.94
C ILE A 187 -6.57 7.65 -10.40
N LYS A 188 -6.46 8.97 -10.59
CA LYS A 188 -7.60 9.89 -10.77
C LYS A 188 -8.58 9.48 -11.89
N ASP A 189 -8.08 8.92 -12.99
CA ASP A 189 -8.86 8.55 -14.17
C ASP A 189 -9.30 7.07 -14.19
N LEU A 190 -8.89 6.28 -13.21
CA LEU A 190 -9.24 4.85 -13.11
C LEU A 190 -10.14 4.55 -11.90
N ALA A 191 -9.97 5.28 -10.79
CA ALA A 191 -10.72 5.04 -9.58
C ALA A 191 -12.19 5.49 -9.69
N ASP A 192 -13.10 4.73 -9.07
CA ASP A 192 -14.50 5.14 -8.94
C ASP A 192 -14.62 6.34 -8.00
N GLU A 193 -15.00 7.50 -8.55
CA GLU A 193 -15.16 8.75 -7.82
C GLU A 193 -16.18 8.65 -6.68
N ARG A 194 -17.24 7.83 -6.82
CA ARG A 194 -18.26 7.65 -5.79
C ARG A 194 -17.69 6.92 -4.59
N LEU A 195 -17.00 5.82 -4.85
CA LEU A 195 -16.34 5.03 -3.80
C LEU A 195 -15.25 5.87 -3.12
N LEU A 196 -14.43 6.58 -3.90
CA LEU A 196 -13.40 7.47 -3.38
C LEU A 196 -13.97 8.53 -2.43
N LYS A 197 -15.10 9.15 -2.82
CA LYS A 197 -15.78 10.13 -1.97
C LYS A 197 -16.30 9.49 -0.68
N GLU A 198 -16.94 8.33 -0.77
CA GLU A 198 -17.46 7.62 0.42
C GLU A 198 -16.33 7.27 1.39
N ILE A 199 -15.19 6.80 0.89
CA ILE A 199 -14.01 6.50 1.73
C ILE A 199 -13.49 7.77 2.40
N LYS A 200 -13.33 8.86 1.65
CA LYS A 200 -12.86 10.15 2.21
C LYS A 200 -13.82 10.66 3.29
N ASP A 201 -15.12 10.65 3.03
CA ASP A 201 -16.13 11.08 3.98
C ASP A 201 -16.08 10.21 5.25
N LYS A 202 -15.94 8.88 5.09
CA LYS A 202 -15.79 7.96 6.23
C LYS A 202 -14.54 8.23 7.03
N VAL A 203 -13.37 8.33 6.40
CA VAL A 203 -12.08 8.61 7.05
C VAL A 203 -12.14 9.92 7.84
N ASN A 204 -12.72 10.97 7.25
CA ASN A 204 -12.86 12.28 7.90
C ASN A 204 -13.90 12.26 9.04
N SER A 205 -14.86 11.34 9.03
CA SER A 205 -15.89 11.20 10.06
C SER A 205 -15.48 10.34 11.25
N ILE A 206 -14.27 9.74 11.21
CA ILE A 206 -13.80 8.83 12.27
C ILE A 206 -13.66 9.61 13.58
N ASP A 207 -14.50 9.28 14.54
CA ASP A 207 -14.42 9.74 15.91
C ASP A 207 -13.76 8.67 16.78
N ALA A 208 -12.43 8.67 16.82
CA ALA A 208 -11.62 7.79 17.65
C ALA A 208 -10.52 8.59 18.37
N ASP A 209 -10.09 8.12 19.54
CA ASP A 209 -8.98 8.76 20.28
C ASP A 209 -7.65 8.60 19.52
N SER A 210 -7.43 7.44 18.88
CA SER A 210 -6.22 7.11 18.14
C SER A 210 -6.39 5.86 17.28
N LEU A 211 -5.54 5.71 16.24
CA LEU A 211 -5.45 4.50 15.42
C LEU A 211 -4.28 3.61 15.86
N ILE A 212 -4.32 3.09 17.09
CA ILE A 212 -3.18 2.33 17.66
C ILE A 212 -2.89 1.03 16.89
N MET A 213 -3.93 0.34 16.41
CA MET A 213 -3.76 -0.86 15.58
C MET A 213 -3.80 -0.52 14.07
N ALA A 214 -3.35 0.70 13.74
CA ALA A 214 -3.18 1.24 12.40
C ALA A 214 -4.32 0.88 11.42
N GLU A 215 -4.01 0.11 10.38
CA GLU A 215 -4.94 -0.25 9.30
C GLU A 215 -6.10 -1.13 9.77
N LYS A 216 -5.92 -1.92 10.85
CA LYS A 216 -7.00 -2.78 11.36
C LYS A 216 -8.08 -1.97 12.05
N THR A 217 -7.69 -1.01 12.88
CA THR A 217 -8.64 -0.07 13.50
C THR A 217 -9.35 0.74 12.42
N LEU A 218 -8.61 1.19 11.40
CA LEU A 218 -9.20 1.94 10.30
C LEU A 218 -10.21 1.12 9.49
N GLU A 219 -9.91 -0.15 9.20
CA GLU A 219 -10.83 -1.09 8.54
C GLU A 219 -12.18 -1.13 9.28
N GLU A 220 -12.19 -1.27 10.60
CA GLU A 220 -13.42 -1.40 11.38
C GLU A 220 -14.30 -0.15 11.35
N PHE A 221 -13.70 1.03 11.24
CA PHE A 221 -14.45 2.28 11.10
C PHE A 221 -15.00 2.50 9.69
N ILE A 222 -14.23 2.14 8.65
CA ILE A 222 -14.64 2.34 7.25
C ILE A 222 -15.64 1.26 6.80
N ILE A 223 -15.43 0.04 7.26
CA ILE A 223 -16.14 -1.15 6.79
C ILE A 223 -17.11 -1.62 7.87
N LYS A 224 -18.40 -1.43 7.61
CA LYS A 224 -19.46 -1.96 8.47
C LYS A 224 -19.59 -3.46 8.28
N LYS A 225 -19.00 -4.24 9.19
CA LYS A 225 -19.13 -5.70 9.19
C LYS A 225 -20.57 -6.11 9.47
N HIS A 226 -21.09 -6.95 8.60
CA HIS A 226 -22.38 -7.61 8.80
C HIS A 226 -22.14 -9.04 9.29
N TRP A 227 -22.83 -9.46 10.34
CA TRP A 227 -22.67 -10.79 10.95
C TRP A 227 -22.90 -11.96 9.98
N TYR A 228 -23.69 -11.73 8.91
CA TYR A 228 -24.01 -12.73 7.91
C TYR A 228 -22.99 -12.82 6.77
N ASN A 229 -22.07 -11.86 6.64
CA ASN A 229 -21.03 -11.89 5.61
C ASN A 229 -19.67 -12.25 6.24
N PRO A 230 -19.24 -13.53 6.18
CA PRO A 230 -17.97 -13.95 6.74
C PRO A 230 -16.76 -13.57 5.86
N LEU A 231 -16.99 -13.01 4.67
CA LEU A 231 -15.92 -12.76 3.71
C LEU A 231 -15.21 -11.43 3.98
N PRO A 232 -13.88 -11.38 3.78
CA PRO A 232 -13.12 -10.13 3.87
C PRO A 232 -13.57 -9.14 2.80
N GLN A 233 -13.73 -7.88 3.19
CA GLN A 233 -14.16 -6.78 2.30
C GLN A 233 -13.00 -5.86 1.90
N VAL A 234 -11.82 -6.08 2.47
CA VAL A 234 -10.57 -5.40 2.15
C VAL A 234 -9.44 -6.43 2.05
N ARG A 235 -8.44 -6.17 1.22
CA ARG A 235 -7.23 -7.01 1.13
C ARG A 235 -6.07 -6.24 1.73
N PHE A 236 -5.34 -6.85 2.65
CA PHE A 236 -4.06 -6.32 3.13
C PHE A 236 -2.91 -6.92 2.33
N THR A 237 -1.90 -6.12 2.05
CA THR A 237 -0.67 -6.56 1.38
C THR A 237 0.53 -5.84 1.96
N GLU A 238 1.62 -6.57 2.16
CA GLU A 238 2.93 -6.01 2.52
C GLU A 238 3.77 -5.71 1.28
N ARG A 239 3.25 -5.97 0.07
CA ARG A 239 4.02 -5.85 -1.16
C ARG A 239 3.63 -4.62 -1.99
N PRO A 240 4.60 -3.75 -2.35
CA PRO A 240 4.33 -2.57 -3.16
C PRO A 240 4.01 -2.88 -4.63
N ASP A 241 4.44 -4.03 -5.17
CA ASP A 241 4.09 -4.46 -6.53
C ASP A 241 2.61 -4.84 -6.65
N VAL A 242 2.07 -5.55 -5.66
CA VAL A 242 0.64 -5.88 -5.57
C VAL A 242 -0.21 -4.62 -5.47
N VAL A 243 0.21 -3.64 -4.66
CA VAL A 243 -0.48 -2.33 -4.57
C VAL A 243 -0.49 -1.63 -5.92
N ALA A 244 0.66 -1.57 -6.60
CA ALA A 244 0.77 -0.94 -7.91
C ALA A 244 -0.15 -1.60 -8.96
N ALA A 245 -0.23 -2.93 -8.98
CA ALA A 245 -1.12 -3.65 -9.87
C ALA A 245 -2.60 -3.31 -9.61
N HIS A 246 -3.03 -3.31 -8.34
CA HIS A 246 -4.42 -3.00 -8.01
C HIS A 246 -4.79 -1.54 -8.31
N LEU A 247 -3.87 -0.58 -8.09
CA LEU A 247 -4.09 0.82 -8.46
C LEU A 247 -4.31 0.99 -9.98
N LEU A 248 -3.57 0.24 -10.81
CA LEU A 248 -3.78 0.20 -12.27
C LEU A 248 -5.10 -0.46 -12.67
N GLU A 249 -5.66 -1.31 -11.83
CA GLU A 249 -6.99 -1.89 -12.01
C GLU A 249 -8.12 -0.95 -11.53
N GLY A 250 -7.80 0.26 -11.04
CA GLY A 250 -8.77 1.23 -10.55
C GLY A 250 -9.14 1.07 -9.07
N HIS A 251 -8.41 0.27 -8.32
CA HIS A 251 -8.60 0.16 -6.87
C HIS A 251 -8.04 1.38 -6.15
N ILE A 252 -8.47 1.54 -4.90
CA ILE A 252 -8.01 2.52 -3.95
C ILE A 252 -7.17 1.79 -2.90
N ALA A 253 -6.00 2.35 -2.60
CA ALA A 253 -5.10 1.84 -1.58
C ALA A 253 -5.06 2.83 -0.41
N ILE A 254 -5.17 2.33 0.82
CA ILE A 254 -5.10 3.12 2.04
C ILE A 254 -3.88 2.68 2.83
N ILE A 255 -3.02 3.64 3.13
CA ILE A 255 -1.75 3.46 3.85
C ILE A 255 -1.93 4.16 5.19
N VAL A 256 -1.71 3.46 6.29
CA VAL A 256 -1.74 4.05 7.62
C VAL A 256 -0.32 4.12 8.15
N ASP A 257 0.05 5.24 8.75
CA ASP A 257 1.37 5.37 9.36
C ASP A 257 1.52 4.35 10.50
N THR A 258 2.75 3.93 10.77
CA THR A 258 3.10 2.87 11.72
C THR A 258 2.73 1.44 11.31
N SER A 259 2.30 1.22 10.06
CA SER A 259 2.00 -0.12 9.53
C SER A 259 2.84 -0.51 8.32
N PRO A 260 3.39 -1.75 8.29
CA PRO A 260 4.07 -2.29 7.11
C PRO A 260 3.09 -2.91 6.10
N SER A 261 1.77 -2.69 6.23
CA SER A 261 0.77 -3.22 5.30
C SER A 261 -0.13 -2.12 4.73
N VAL A 262 -0.62 -2.33 3.51
CA VAL A 262 -1.54 -1.44 2.80
C VAL A 262 -2.87 -2.12 2.59
N MET A 263 -3.95 -1.39 2.85
CA MET A 263 -5.33 -1.85 2.71
C MET A 263 -5.87 -1.50 1.31
N LEU A 264 -6.29 -2.50 0.54
CA LEU A 264 -6.82 -2.37 -0.82
C LEU A 264 -8.34 -2.56 -0.85
N LEU A 265 -9.02 -1.71 -1.61
CA LEU A 265 -10.48 -1.75 -1.81
C LEU A 265 -10.88 -1.11 -3.16
N PRO A 266 -12.00 -1.52 -3.77
CA PRO A 266 -12.89 -2.60 -3.37
C PRO A 266 -12.31 -3.96 -3.79
N VAL A 267 -12.43 -4.99 -2.95
CA VAL A 267 -11.94 -6.33 -3.33
C VAL A 267 -13.08 -7.33 -3.46
N THR A 268 -12.81 -8.36 -4.25
CA THR A 268 -13.70 -9.51 -4.46
C THR A 268 -13.04 -10.79 -3.99
N ILE A 269 -13.84 -11.85 -3.83
CA ILE A 269 -13.33 -13.19 -3.46
C ILE A 269 -12.18 -13.66 -4.37
N PHE A 270 -12.21 -13.29 -5.66
CA PHE A 270 -11.18 -13.69 -6.63
C PHE A 270 -9.83 -13.07 -6.30
N HIS A 271 -9.78 -11.87 -5.73
CA HIS A 271 -8.52 -11.24 -5.34
C HIS A 271 -7.80 -12.07 -4.27
N PHE A 272 -8.52 -12.75 -3.37
CA PHE A 272 -7.93 -13.64 -2.36
C PHE A 272 -7.44 -14.98 -2.93
N THR A 273 -7.91 -15.34 -4.12
CA THR A 273 -7.41 -16.53 -4.83
C THR A 273 -6.15 -16.25 -5.65
N GLN A 274 -5.74 -14.99 -5.79
CA GLN A 274 -4.57 -14.60 -6.58
C GLN A 274 -3.35 -14.46 -5.67
N HIS A 275 -2.22 -14.99 -6.13
CA HIS A 275 -0.92 -14.83 -5.49
C HIS A 275 0.02 -14.01 -6.38
N ALA A 276 0.90 -13.20 -5.78
CA ALA A 276 1.85 -12.37 -6.53
C ALA A 276 2.75 -13.21 -7.45
N GLU A 277 3.13 -14.42 -7.02
CA GLU A 277 3.94 -15.36 -7.80
C GLU A 277 3.28 -15.79 -9.11
N ASP A 278 1.94 -15.80 -9.19
CA ASP A 278 1.21 -16.17 -10.40
C ASP A 278 1.54 -15.21 -11.57
N TYR A 279 1.89 -13.96 -11.26
CA TYR A 279 2.24 -12.92 -12.24
C TYR A 279 3.72 -12.96 -12.66
N TYR A 280 4.57 -13.68 -11.93
CA TYR A 280 5.99 -13.85 -12.26
C TYR A 280 6.26 -15.07 -13.16
N HIS A 281 5.24 -15.92 -13.37
CA HIS A 281 5.29 -17.02 -14.33
C HIS A 281 4.74 -16.61 -15.70
N ASN A 282 5.02 -17.42 -16.72
CA ASN A 282 4.34 -17.27 -18.01
C ASN A 282 2.82 -17.36 -17.79
N VAL A 283 2.06 -16.51 -18.49
CA VAL A 283 0.59 -16.42 -18.45
C VAL A 283 -0.08 -17.79 -18.47
N ALA A 284 0.39 -18.74 -19.30
CA ALA A 284 -0.18 -20.08 -19.35
C ALA A 284 -0.01 -20.87 -18.04
N VAL A 285 1.20 -20.82 -17.44
CA VAL A 285 1.51 -21.50 -16.18
C VAL A 285 0.81 -20.83 -15.00
N GLY A 286 0.87 -19.50 -14.92
CA GLY A 286 0.18 -18.74 -13.88
C GLY A 286 -1.33 -18.96 -13.90
N THR A 287 -1.93 -19.00 -15.09
CA THR A 287 -3.36 -19.30 -15.28
C THR A 287 -3.69 -20.73 -14.86
N PHE A 288 -2.85 -21.71 -15.24
CA PHE A 288 -3.03 -23.10 -14.81
C PHE A 288 -3.00 -23.23 -13.27
N ILE A 289 -2.02 -22.65 -12.60
CA ILE A 289 -1.92 -22.67 -11.13
C ILE A 289 -3.16 -22.01 -10.48
N ARG A 290 -3.61 -20.88 -11.04
CA ARG A 290 -4.84 -20.21 -10.59
C ARG A 290 -6.06 -21.11 -10.70
N TRP A 291 -6.22 -21.84 -11.81
CA TRP A 291 -7.32 -22.81 -11.98
C TRP A 291 -7.21 -24.00 -11.03
N VAL A 292 -6.03 -24.56 -10.82
CA VAL A 292 -5.82 -25.64 -9.85
C VAL A 292 -6.21 -25.19 -8.45
N ARG A 293 -5.83 -23.97 -8.04
CA ARG A 293 -6.19 -23.39 -6.74
C ARG A 293 -7.71 -23.20 -6.62
N PHE A 294 -8.34 -22.68 -7.67
CA PHE A 294 -9.80 -22.50 -7.71
C PHE A 294 -10.57 -23.82 -7.62
N LEU A 295 -10.17 -24.83 -8.41
CA LEU A 295 -10.75 -26.17 -8.36
C LEU A 295 -10.52 -26.83 -7.00
N GLY A 296 -9.33 -26.67 -6.41
CA GLY A 296 -9.01 -27.16 -5.08
C GLY A 296 -9.90 -26.54 -3.99
N MET A 297 -10.22 -25.24 -4.10
CA MET A 297 -11.12 -24.57 -3.16
C MET A 297 -12.57 -25.08 -3.29
N ILE A 298 -13.07 -25.25 -4.52
CA ILE A 298 -14.39 -25.85 -4.78
C ILE A 298 -14.42 -27.28 -4.26
N ALA A 299 -13.39 -28.07 -4.56
CA ALA A 299 -13.26 -29.44 -4.11
C ALA A 299 -13.23 -29.53 -2.58
N ALA A 300 -12.45 -28.70 -1.87
CA ALA A 300 -12.41 -28.70 -0.42
C ALA A 300 -13.78 -28.37 0.20
N PHE A 301 -14.53 -27.44 -0.40
CA PHE A 301 -15.87 -27.08 0.05
C PHE A 301 -16.92 -28.18 -0.23
N LEU A 302 -16.83 -28.86 -1.38
CA LEU A 302 -17.84 -29.83 -1.81
C LEU A 302 -17.54 -31.27 -1.39
N ILE A 303 -16.28 -31.71 -1.38
CA ILE A 303 -15.89 -33.12 -1.16
C ILE A 303 -16.36 -33.59 0.21
N ILE A 304 -16.20 -32.79 1.27
CA ILE A 304 -16.57 -33.21 2.64
C ILE A 304 -18.08 -33.43 2.77
N PRO A 305 -18.97 -32.45 2.45
CA PRO A 305 -20.41 -32.67 2.54
C PRO A 305 -20.91 -33.72 1.54
N LEU A 306 -20.33 -33.78 0.34
CA LEU A 306 -20.66 -34.82 -0.64
C LEU A 306 -20.28 -36.21 -0.13
N TRP A 307 -19.10 -36.36 0.47
CA TRP A 307 -18.68 -37.61 1.09
C TRP A 307 -19.63 -38.03 2.21
N LEU A 308 -20.01 -37.09 3.10
CA LEU A 308 -20.97 -37.36 4.17
C LEU A 308 -22.33 -37.79 3.62
N LEU A 309 -22.82 -37.11 2.57
CA LEU A 309 -24.07 -37.45 1.88
C LEU A 309 -24.02 -38.88 1.33
N ILE A 310 -22.91 -39.25 0.66
CA ILE A 310 -22.71 -40.58 0.08
C ILE A 310 -22.65 -41.65 1.18
N VAL A 311 -21.92 -41.40 2.27
CA VAL A 311 -21.81 -42.33 3.40
C VAL A 311 -23.16 -42.57 4.08
N ASN A 312 -24.02 -41.55 4.17
CA ASN A 312 -25.35 -41.68 4.75
C ASN A 312 -26.38 -42.32 3.80
N ASN A 313 -26.17 -42.21 2.49
CA ASN A 313 -27.11 -42.67 1.45
C ASN A 313 -26.49 -43.76 0.55
N LYS A 314 -25.81 -44.74 1.16
CA LYS A 314 -25.08 -45.79 0.42
C LYS A 314 -25.95 -46.58 -0.54
N GLU A 315 -27.26 -46.66 -0.31
CA GLU A 315 -28.23 -47.38 -1.14
C GLU A 315 -28.31 -46.84 -2.58
N TYR A 316 -28.03 -45.55 -2.77
CA TYR A 316 -28.10 -44.89 -4.09
C TYR A 316 -26.72 -44.85 -4.79
N MET A 317 -25.73 -45.55 -4.25
CA MET A 317 -24.36 -45.47 -4.72
C MET A 317 -24.06 -46.49 -5.84
N PRO A 318 -23.43 -46.07 -6.95
CA PRO A 318 -22.96 -47.00 -7.97
C PRO A 318 -21.94 -48.01 -7.43
N ASP A 319 -21.92 -49.22 -7.98
CA ASP A 319 -21.07 -50.33 -7.49
C ASP A 319 -19.58 -49.97 -7.37
N PHE A 320 -19.06 -49.15 -8.29
CA PHE A 320 -17.65 -48.74 -8.28
C PHE A 320 -17.26 -47.81 -7.11
N LEU A 321 -18.23 -47.22 -6.40
CA LEU A 321 -18.00 -46.34 -5.25
C LEU A 321 -18.28 -47.02 -3.90
N GLN A 322 -18.72 -48.29 -3.88
CA GLN A 322 -19.07 -49.04 -2.66
C GLN A 322 -17.94 -49.19 -1.63
N PHE A 323 -16.69 -48.94 -2.03
CA PHE A 323 -15.57 -48.89 -1.11
C PHE A 323 -15.55 -47.65 -0.20
N ILE A 324 -16.36 -46.62 -0.48
CA ILE A 324 -16.39 -45.36 0.26
C ILE A 324 -17.28 -45.47 1.51
N GLY A 325 -16.69 -45.17 2.68
CA GLY A 325 -17.37 -45.17 3.98
C GLY A 325 -17.12 -46.45 4.80
N PRO A 326 -17.57 -46.47 6.07
CA PRO A 326 -17.31 -47.59 6.98
C PRO A 326 -18.01 -48.87 6.50
N LYS A 327 -17.26 -49.98 6.37
CA LYS A 327 -17.82 -51.29 5.98
C LYS A 327 -18.64 -51.92 7.11
N GLU A 328 -18.30 -51.60 8.35
CA GLU A 328 -18.98 -52.06 9.56
C GLU A 328 -19.36 -50.85 10.41
N THR A 329 -20.63 -50.76 10.79
CA THR A 329 -21.08 -49.78 11.79
C THR A 329 -20.82 -50.35 13.17
N GLY A 330 -19.67 -50.02 13.76
CA GLY A 330 -19.39 -50.35 15.15
C GLY A 330 -20.26 -49.52 16.08
N THR A 331 -21.03 -50.14 16.96
CA THR A 331 -21.68 -49.44 18.07
C THR A 331 -20.60 -49.04 19.07
N ILE A 332 -20.27 -47.76 19.18
CA ILE A 332 -19.42 -47.27 20.27
C ILE A 332 -20.26 -47.37 21.55
N PRO A 333 -19.92 -48.25 22.51
CA PRO A 333 -20.69 -48.34 23.74
C PRO A 333 -20.53 -47.01 24.51
N PRO A 334 -21.62 -46.43 25.05
CA PRO A 334 -21.56 -45.16 25.78
C PRO A 334 -20.65 -45.24 27.00
N PHE A 335 -20.38 -46.45 27.49
CA PHE A 335 -19.50 -46.73 28.62
C PHE A 335 -18.47 -47.81 28.26
N LYS A 336 -17.21 -47.57 28.61
CA LYS A 336 -16.13 -48.57 28.62
C LYS A 336 -15.59 -48.63 30.05
N ASN A 337 -15.64 -49.81 30.69
CA ASN A 337 -15.21 -50.00 32.09
C ASN A 337 -15.87 -49.02 33.08
N GLY A 338 -17.19 -48.79 32.96
CA GLY A 338 -17.96 -47.91 33.86
C GLY A 338 -17.70 -46.41 33.69
N LYS A 339 -16.83 -45.99 32.77
CA LYS A 339 -16.57 -44.58 32.44
C LYS A 339 -17.19 -44.24 31.08
N ARG A 340 -17.73 -43.03 30.96
CA ARG A 340 -18.20 -42.50 29.66
C ARG A 340 -17.03 -42.50 28.68
N TYR A 341 -17.28 -42.91 27.45
CA TYR A 341 -16.24 -42.97 26.42
C TYR A 341 -15.58 -41.59 26.11
N THR A 342 -16.25 -40.49 26.48
CA THR A 342 -15.77 -39.11 26.36
C THR A 342 -14.79 -38.68 27.47
N TRP A 343 -14.39 -39.59 28.36
CA TRP A 343 -13.37 -39.33 29.37
C TRP A 343 -11.96 -39.38 28.75
N PRO A 344 -11.09 -38.36 28.90
CA PRO A 344 -11.12 -37.26 29.86
C PRO A 344 -11.56 -35.90 29.27
N LEU A 345 -12.09 -35.85 28.06
CA LEU A 345 -12.57 -34.59 27.45
C LEU A 345 -13.74 -33.96 28.22
N ILE A 346 -14.48 -34.77 29.00
CA ILE A 346 -15.57 -34.35 29.87
C ILE A 346 -15.39 -34.98 31.26
N PRO A 347 -14.63 -34.31 32.13
CA PRO A 347 -15.19 -33.70 33.32
C PRO A 347 -15.03 -32.19 33.14
N PHE A 348 -16.05 -31.54 32.58
CA PHE A 348 -16.06 -30.09 32.43
C PHE A 348 -16.00 -29.45 33.83
N ASP A 349 -14.82 -29.01 34.26
CA ASP A 349 -14.66 -28.20 35.46
C ASP A 349 -15.10 -26.77 35.12
N GLY A 350 -16.42 -26.57 35.14
CA GLY A 350 -17.03 -25.28 34.86
C GLY A 350 -16.53 -24.19 35.81
N LYS A 351 -16.14 -24.53 37.05
CA LYS A 351 -15.59 -23.58 38.03
C LYS A 351 -14.21 -23.11 37.59
N ALA A 352 -13.33 -24.01 37.19
CA ALA A 352 -12.02 -23.66 36.63
C ALA A 352 -12.16 -22.79 35.37
N LEU A 353 -13.07 -23.15 34.45
CA LEU A 353 -13.33 -22.35 33.25
C LEU A 353 -13.89 -20.96 33.58
N THR A 354 -14.84 -20.85 34.51
CA THR A 354 -15.36 -19.54 34.95
C THR A 354 -14.28 -18.69 35.60
N ASN A 355 -13.33 -19.27 36.34
CA ASN A 355 -12.21 -18.52 36.91
C ASN A 355 -11.20 -18.05 35.85
N ILE A 356 -11.12 -18.74 34.70
CA ILE A 356 -10.30 -18.33 33.56
C ILE A 356 -11.00 -17.23 32.76
N LEU A 357 -12.29 -17.39 32.47
CA LEU A 357 -13.10 -16.44 31.69
C LEU A 357 -13.44 -15.16 32.47
N ILE A 358 -13.68 -15.30 33.77
CA ILE A 358 -14.04 -14.23 34.70
C ILE A 358 -12.92 -14.15 35.74
N ARG A 359 -11.69 -13.82 35.29
CA ARG A 359 -10.63 -13.44 36.23
C ARG A 359 -11.05 -12.14 36.90
N LYS A 360 -11.25 -12.14 38.22
CA LYS A 360 -11.31 -10.89 38.99
C LYS A 360 -9.95 -10.20 38.86
N PRO A 361 -9.88 -8.97 38.34
CA PRO A 361 -8.63 -8.25 38.28
C PRO A 361 -8.21 -7.85 39.71
N ILE A 362 -7.11 -8.45 40.17
CA ILE A 362 -6.23 -8.00 41.28
C ILE A 362 -6.79 -8.25 42.71
N PRO A 363 -5.92 -8.58 43.71
CA PRO A 363 -6.36 -8.85 45.08
C PRO A 363 -6.91 -7.58 45.73
N SER A 364 -8.02 -7.70 46.44
CA SER A 364 -8.43 -6.68 47.40
C SER A 364 -7.33 -6.52 48.44
N ILE A 365 -6.56 -5.43 48.35
CA ILE A 365 -5.71 -4.99 49.46
C ILE A 365 -6.68 -4.58 50.56
N ARG A 366 -6.90 -5.50 51.49
CA ARG A 366 -7.67 -5.23 52.71
C ARG A 366 -6.72 -4.43 53.60
N ASN A 367 -6.83 -3.11 53.58
CA ASN A 367 -6.24 -2.29 54.64
C ASN A 367 -6.86 -2.79 55.95
N LYS A 368 -6.02 -3.40 56.79
CA LYS A 368 -6.31 -3.57 58.21
C LYS A 368 -5.95 -2.26 58.88
N ASP A 369 -6.98 -1.53 59.31
CA ASP A 369 -6.85 -0.65 60.47
C ASP A 369 -6.93 -1.51 61.75
#